data_AF-A0A556QJ24-F1
#
_entry.id   AF-A0A556QJ24-F1
#
_cell.length_a   1.000
_cell.length_b   1.000
_cell.length_c   1.000
_cell.angle_alpha   90.00
_cell.angle_beta   90.00
_cell.angle_gamma   90.00
#
_symmetry.space_group_name_H-M   'P 1'
#
loop_
_entity.id
_entity.type
_entity.pdbx_description
1 polymer ?
#
loop_
_entity_poly.entity_id
_entity_poly.type
_entity_poly.pdbx_seq_one_letter_code
_entity_poly.pdbx_strand_id
1 'polypeptide(L)'
;MTAHSRVIGSKINITHSAEIKSDDLSLNKLQSGLSPKDPVIAYIFTTFPKSTETFLQREVTGLQALGVNLRLYSMWGGGGEFNGLKVTRFPKWRLLSLVVWLPWLVVCRTGVFVQLIRGVCTRRPPSGLNFFENLLGLGFGLVFAAHFRRERPAHIHAVWGGGPATAAWLLWRLDGHPYSGAGHAYDLYQRGGDWWLREKLEPSMFIHTSTDMGRRTLLERGLADEKIHVIRRGLNTLPALKPLREERKRTPLRLLCVARLVPKKGFDHQFRVYAALKAAGVPFEARIAGEGPLLASLQTHARELGIVSDVTFLGHLSQADVAAQRSWADVLLHTGVIAADGDRDGLPNVIPEAMSAGVLVVTSPAAATTEAITDGVTGRVVDVTDSEGWVKALVALRDDDAGSERMQMAARAWVEANFDAQKNAGRIAALYKEATKSP
;
A
#
# COMPACT_ATOMS: atom_id res chain seq x y z
N MET A 1 25.00 -69.19 11.82
CA MET A 1 25.28 -70.25 10.83
C MET A 1 24.98 -69.67 9.45
N THR A 2 26.00 -69.02 8.85
CA THR A 2 26.80 -69.51 7.70
C THR A 2 25.99 -69.51 6.39
N ALA A 3 26.14 -68.48 5.53
CA ALA A 3 27.22 -68.21 4.55
C ALA A 3 26.88 -68.86 3.18
N HIS A 4 26.63 -68.06 2.13
CA HIS A 4 27.59 -67.57 1.09
C HIS A 4 27.34 -68.26 -0.27
N SER A 5 27.05 -67.52 -1.35
CA SER A 5 28.02 -67.09 -2.41
C SER A 5 27.67 -67.81 -3.73
N ARG A 6 27.75 -67.33 -4.98
CA ARG A 6 28.25 -66.12 -5.70
C ARG A 6 27.60 -66.18 -7.12
N VAL A 7 27.17 -65.07 -7.72
CA VAL A 7 27.86 -64.18 -8.68
C VAL A 7 28.36 -64.84 -9.99
N ILE A 8 27.87 -64.32 -11.12
CA ILE A 8 28.52 -63.80 -12.36
C ILE A 8 27.33 -63.28 -13.22
N GLY A 9 27.24 -62.09 -13.84
CA GLY A 9 28.21 -61.07 -14.21
C GLY A 9 28.09 -60.81 -15.73
N SER A 10 27.49 -59.68 -16.16
CA SER A 10 27.86 -59.03 -17.42
C SER A 10 27.54 -57.53 -17.41
N LYS A 11 28.56 -56.76 -17.77
CA LYS A 11 28.59 -55.29 -17.94
C LYS A 11 28.05 -54.94 -19.33
N ILE A 12 27.62 -53.68 -19.55
CA ILE A 12 28.19 -52.73 -20.53
C ILE A 12 27.47 -51.35 -20.49
N ASN A 13 28.29 -50.33 -20.25
CA ASN A 13 28.29 -48.89 -20.58
C ASN A 13 27.04 -48.03 -20.90
N ILE A 14 26.88 -47.00 -20.06
CA ILE A 14 27.02 -45.55 -20.33
C ILE A 14 26.78 -45.06 -21.77
N THR A 15 25.77 -44.19 -21.94
CA THR A 15 25.84 -42.99 -22.80
C THR A 15 24.98 -41.86 -22.22
N HIS A 16 25.52 -40.65 -22.36
CA HIS A 16 25.05 -39.34 -21.92
C HIS A 16 23.93 -38.78 -22.82
N SER A 17 23.12 -37.86 -22.25
CA SER A 17 22.65 -36.59 -22.83
C SER A 17 21.13 -36.35 -23.00
N ALA A 18 20.73 -35.17 -22.50
CA ALA A 18 19.63 -34.26 -22.94
C ALA A 18 18.18 -34.73 -22.69
N GLU A 19 17.23 -33.92 -22.22
CA GLU A 19 17.13 -32.48 -22.01
C GLU A 19 15.83 -32.22 -21.20
N ILE A 20 15.92 -31.63 -20.00
CA ILE A 20 14.81 -30.89 -19.38
C ILE A 20 15.40 -29.54 -18.96
N LYS A 21 15.47 -28.65 -19.95
CA LYS A 21 15.78 -27.22 -19.81
C LYS A 21 14.62 -26.46 -20.46
N SER A 22 13.56 -26.18 -19.71
CA SER A 22 12.52 -25.26 -20.21
C SER A 22 12.03 -24.22 -19.20
N ASP A 23 12.38 -24.31 -17.91
CA ASP A 23 11.85 -23.37 -16.89
C ASP A 23 12.87 -22.35 -16.36
N ASP A 24 14.13 -22.40 -16.81
CA ASP A 24 15.21 -21.52 -16.33
C ASP A 24 15.55 -20.37 -17.31
N LEU A 25 14.83 -20.30 -18.44
CA LEU A 25 15.04 -19.35 -19.54
C LEU A 25 14.16 -18.08 -19.43
N SER A 26 13.17 -18.05 -18.55
CA SER A 26 12.28 -16.90 -18.32
C SER A 26 12.80 -15.93 -17.24
N LEU A 27 13.51 -16.45 -16.22
CA LEU A 27 14.12 -15.65 -15.15
C LEU A 27 15.44 -14.99 -15.59
N ASN A 28 16.26 -15.69 -16.38
CA ASN A 28 17.53 -15.13 -16.87
C ASN A 28 17.35 -14.03 -17.93
N LYS A 29 16.22 -14.01 -18.66
CA LYS A 29 15.89 -12.93 -19.62
C LYS A 29 15.48 -11.61 -18.96
N LEU A 30 15.08 -11.63 -17.68
CA LEU A 30 14.73 -10.41 -16.93
C LEU A 30 15.97 -9.71 -16.34
N GLN A 31 17.06 -10.45 -16.08
CA GLN A 31 18.33 -9.87 -15.63
C GLN A 31 19.25 -9.43 -16.78
N SER A 32 19.04 -9.93 -18.00
CA SER A 32 19.89 -9.64 -19.17
C SER A 32 19.55 -8.34 -19.92
N GLY A 33 18.57 -7.56 -19.44
CA GLY A 33 18.09 -6.34 -20.11
C GLY A 33 18.67 -5.02 -19.59
N LEU A 34 19.42 -5.05 -18.47
CA LEU A 34 19.98 -3.85 -17.85
C LEU A 34 21.37 -3.57 -18.40
N SER A 35 21.50 -2.51 -19.18
CA SER A 35 22.82 -1.99 -19.56
C SER A 35 23.48 -1.34 -18.35
N PRO A 36 24.81 -1.42 -18.16
CA PRO A 36 25.53 -0.63 -17.16
C PRO A 36 25.30 0.90 -17.28
N LYS A 37 24.71 1.36 -18.39
CA LYS A 37 24.36 2.76 -18.67
C LYS A 37 22.96 3.17 -18.21
N ASP A 38 22.11 2.24 -17.75
CA ASP A 38 20.74 2.59 -17.37
C ASP A 38 20.69 3.43 -16.09
N PRO A 39 19.88 4.51 -16.07
CA PRO A 39 19.85 5.44 -14.94
C PRO A 39 19.36 4.72 -13.68
N VAL A 40 20.18 4.75 -12.63
CA VAL A 40 19.85 4.09 -11.37
C VAL A 40 18.92 4.94 -10.53
N ILE A 41 17.78 4.39 -10.12
CA ILE A 41 16.80 5.03 -9.24
C ILE A 41 16.96 4.47 -7.82
N ALA A 42 17.29 5.34 -6.87
CA ALA A 42 17.42 4.97 -5.47
C ALA A 42 16.09 5.15 -4.72
N TYR A 43 15.51 4.06 -4.24
CA TYR A 43 14.30 4.06 -3.43
C TYR A 43 14.65 4.10 -1.94
N ILE A 44 14.09 5.06 -1.21
CA ILE A 44 14.28 5.18 0.25
C ILE A 44 12.98 4.87 0.96
N PHE A 45 13.00 3.84 1.82
CA PHE A 45 11.89 3.40 2.65
C PHE A 45 12.17 3.61 4.14
N THR A 46 11.12 3.80 4.93
CA THR A 46 11.23 3.66 6.40
C THR A 46 11.51 2.19 6.76
N THR A 47 10.74 1.25 6.22
CA THR A 47 10.94 -0.19 6.41
C THR A 47 10.55 -0.92 5.13
N PHE A 48 11.47 -1.69 4.55
CA PHE A 48 11.20 -2.54 3.39
C PHE A 48 12.05 -3.82 3.43
N PRO A 49 11.50 -4.99 3.04
CA PRO A 49 10.07 -5.25 2.80
C PRO A 49 9.25 -5.19 4.09
N LYS A 50 7.95 -4.90 3.97
CA LYS A 50 7.00 -4.93 5.10
C LYS A 50 5.69 -5.56 4.67
N SER A 51 5.25 -6.59 5.39
CA SER A 51 4.08 -7.42 5.02
C SER A 51 2.77 -6.64 4.94
N THR A 52 2.64 -5.55 5.68
CA THR A 52 1.45 -4.68 5.68
C THR A 52 1.46 -3.61 4.60
N GLU A 53 2.57 -3.43 3.88
CA GLU A 53 2.77 -2.44 2.81
C GLU A 53 2.97 -3.14 1.46
N THR A 54 2.10 -4.12 1.16
CA THR A 54 2.16 -4.91 -0.08
C THR A 54 2.08 -4.07 -1.36
N PHE A 55 1.45 -2.90 -1.32
CA PHE A 55 1.36 -2.01 -2.47
C PHE A 55 2.72 -1.46 -2.93
N LEU A 56 3.64 -1.17 -2.00
CA LEU A 56 5.00 -0.75 -2.32
C LEU A 56 5.81 -1.91 -2.93
N GLN A 57 5.57 -3.12 -2.44
CA GLN A 57 6.19 -4.33 -3.01
C GLN A 57 5.72 -4.59 -4.45
N ARG A 58 4.41 -4.40 -4.72
CA ARG A 58 3.83 -4.48 -6.06
C ARG A 58 4.41 -3.41 -6.99
N GLU A 59 4.58 -2.19 -6.50
CA GLU A 59 5.20 -1.10 -7.26
C GLU A 59 6.65 -1.42 -7.66
N VAL A 60 7.49 -1.85 -6.70
CA VAL A 60 8.87 -2.28 -6.97
C VAL A 60 8.90 -3.42 -7.99
N THR A 61 8.01 -4.40 -7.85
CA THR A 61 7.90 -5.53 -8.78
C THR A 61 7.51 -5.07 -10.19
N GLY A 62 6.55 -4.14 -10.31
CA GLY A 62 6.14 -3.58 -11.60
C GLY A 62 7.25 -2.78 -12.28
N LEU A 63 7.99 -1.96 -11.53
CA LEU A 63 9.12 -1.20 -12.06
C LEU A 63 10.28 -2.11 -12.49
N GLN A 64 10.55 -3.16 -11.73
CA GLN A 64 11.54 -4.17 -12.10
C GLN A 64 11.15 -4.91 -13.38
N ALA A 65 9.87 -5.26 -13.54
CA ALA A 65 9.36 -5.88 -14.77
C ALA A 65 9.48 -4.97 -16.01
N LEU A 66 9.45 -3.65 -15.80
CA LEU A 66 9.70 -2.64 -16.84
C LEU A 66 11.19 -2.37 -17.09
N GLY A 67 12.10 -3.09 -16.43
CA GLY A 67 13.55 -2.92 -16.59
C GLY A 67 14.10 -1.65 -15.94
N VAL A 68 13.42 -1.08 -14.94
CA VAL A 68 13.97 0.07 -14.20
C VAL A 68 15.07 -0.42 -13.27
N ASN A 69 16.24 0.22 -13.33
CA ASN A 69 17.38 -0.11 -12.47
C ASN A 69 17.19 0.46 -11.06
N LEU A 70 16.81 -0.39 -10.10
CA LEU A 70 16.45 0.02 -8.74
C LEU A 70 17.56 -0.30 -7.72
N ARG A 71 17.81 0.65 -6.81
CA ARG A 71 18.54 0.41 -5.55
C ARG A 71 17.63 0.68 -4.36
N LEU A 72 17.45 -0.32 -3.49
CA LEU A 72 16.50 -0.25 -2.38
C LEU A 72 17.23 0.05 -1.07
N TYR A 73 16.78 1.05 -0.33
CA TYR A 73 17.31 1.45 0.97
C TYR A 73 16.22 1.42 2.04
N SER A 74 16.53 0.83 3.20
CA SER A 74 15.58 0.75 4.32
C SER A 74 16.17 1.35 5.59
N MET A 75 15.54 2.39 6.13
CA MET A 75 16.09 3.20 7.22
C MET A 75 15.97 2.57 8.62
N TRP A 76 14.91 1.81 8.89
CA TRP A 76 14.60 1.32 10.25
C TRP A 76 14.65 -0.20 10.37
N GLY A 77 13.79 -0.88 9.59
CA GLY A 77 13.56 -2.32 9.64
C GLY A 77 13.75 -3.00 8.29
N GLY A 78 13.32 -4.26 8.17
CA GLY A 78 13.43 -5.02 6.92
C GLY A 78 14.89 -5.35 6.56
N GLY A 79 15.18 -5.40 5.26
CA GLY A 79 16.48 -5.81 4.71
C GLY A 79 16.39 -7.14 3.94
N GLY A 80 17.55 -7.76 3.72
CA GLY A 80 17.66 -8.98 2.94
C GLY A 80 17.59 -8.71 1.44
N GLU A 81 16.85 -9.56 0.73
CA GLU A 81 16.67 -9.49 -0.72
C GLU A 81 15.17 -9.51 -1.04
N PHE A 82 14.77 -8.77 -2.07
CA PHE A 82 13.41 -8.75 -2.57
C PHE A 82 13.45 -8.92 -4.09
N ASN A 83 12.94 -10.04 -4.61
CA ASN A 83 12.93 -10.37 -6.03
C ASN A 83 14.30 -10.22 -6.73
N GLY A 84 15.40 -10.67 -6.13
CA GLY A 84 16.74 -10.47 -6.70
C GLY A 84 17.42 -9.14 -6.33
N LEU A 85 16.68 -8.18 -5.77
CA LEU A 85 17.21 -6.87 -5.40
C LEU A 85 17.67 -6.86 -3.94
N LYS A 86 18.96 -6.57 -3.73
CA LYS A 86 19.51 -6.37 -2.39
C LYS A 86 18.91 -5.13 -1.75
N VAL A 87 18.35 -5.30 -0.54
CA VAL A 87 17.85 -4.19 0.27
C VAL A 87 18.94 -3.73 1.23
N THR A 88 19.45 -2.52 1.00
CA THR A 88 20.50 -1.91 1.84
C THR A 88 19.87 -1.37 3.10
N ARG A 89 20.00 -2.12 4.20
CA ARG A 89 19.53 -1.70 5.51
C ARG A 89 20.48 -0.67 6.13
N PHE A 90 19.93 0.40 6.69
CA PHE A 90 20.68 1.40 7.44
C PHE A 90 21.14 0.83 8.80
N PRO A 91 22.46 0.73 9.04
CA PRO A 91 22.98 0.31 10.34
C PRO A 91 22.84 1.44 11.37
N LYS A 92 21.84 1.33 12.25
CA LYS A 92 21.49 2.39 13.23
C LYS A 92 22.66 2.83 14.12
N TRP A 93 23.62 1.95 14.42
CA TRP A 93 24.82 2.32 15.19
C TRP A 93 25.69 3.38 14.48
N ARG A 94 25.60 3.52 13.16
CA ARG A 94 26.29 4.60 12.43
C ARG A 94 25.75 5.98 12.76
N LEU A 95 24.58 6.10 13.41
CA LEU A 95 24.10 7.38 13.96
C LEU A 95 25.06 7.94 15.02
N LEU A 96 25.90 7.12 15.65
CA LEU A 96 26.96 7.62 16.54
C LEU A 96 27.96 8.53 15.80
N SER A 97 28.14 8.35 14.50
CA SER A 97 28.99 9.24 13.69
C SER A 97 28.42 10.65 13.53
N LEU A 98 27.16 10.90 13.92
CA LEU A 98 26.58 12.25 13.90
C LEU A 98 27.33 13.24 14.80
N VAL A 99 28.05 12.76 15.82
CA VAL A 99 28.95 13.60 16.62
C VAL A 99 30.03 14.28 15.77
N VAL A 100 30.42 13.67 14.65
CA VAL A 100 31.38 14.23 13.69
C VAL A 100 30.65 15.01 12.59
N TRP A 101 29.54 14.46 12.07
CA TRP A 101 28.84 15.07 10.93
C TRP A 101 28.09 16.36 11.28
N LEU A 102 27.57 16.50 12.50
CA LEU A 102 26.85 17.71 12.90
C LEU A 102 27.77 18.93 13.00
N PRO A 103 28.94 18.88 13.68
CA PRO A 103 29.91 19.98 13.61
C PRO A 103 30.37 20.29 12.19
N TRP A 104 30.63 19.25 11.37
CA TRP A 104 30.97 19.44 9.96
C TRP A 104 29.87 20.18 9.20
N LEU A 105 28.59 19.86 9.45
CA LEU A 105 27.45 20.53 8.82
C LEU A 105 27.37 22.01 9.23
N VAL A 106 27.60 22.32 10.51
CA VAL A 106 27.62 23.69 11.03
C VAL A 106 28.69 24.52 10.34
N VAL A 107 29.91 23.97 10.19
CA VAL A 107 31.07 24.69 9.66
C VAL A 107 31.11 24.73 8.14
N CYS A 108 30.88 23.60 7.46
CA CYS A 108 31.09 23.47 6.02
C CYS A 108 29.82 23.67 5.19
N ARG A 109 28.65 23.64 5.83
CA ARG A 109 27.32 23.73 5.19
C ARG A 109 26.35 24.54 6.04
N THR A 110 26.81 25.68 6.59
CA THR A 110 26.07 26.52 7.54
C THR A 110 24.66 26.88 7.05
N GLY A 111 24.48 27.15 5.76
CA GLY A 111 23.15 27.43 5.19
C GLY A 111 22.17 26.26 5.32
N VAL A 112 22.63 25.02 5.14
CA VAL A 112 21.82 23.81 5.33
C VAL A 112 21.49 23.65 6.82
N PHE A 113 22.48 23.84 7.69
CA PHE A 113 22.27 23.78 9.14
C PHE A 113 21.24 24.81 9.64
N VAL A 114 21.31 26.05 9.19
CA VAL A 114 20.34 27.10 9.56
C VAL A 114 18.93 26.74 9.09
N GLN A 115 18.77 26.18 7.89
CA GLN A 115 17.47 25.70 7.42
C GLN A 115 16.94 24.53 8.25
N LEU A 116 17.81 23.60 8.65
CA LEU A 116 17.43 22.51 9.56
C LEU A 116 16.91 23.04 10.90
N ILE A 117 17.69 23.89 11.55
CA ILE A 117 17.32 24.47 12.86
C ILE A 117 16.06 25.31 12.73
N ARG A 118 15.92 26.12 11.67
CA ARG A 118 14.69 26.85 11.42
C ARG A 118 13.51 25.90 11.24
N GLY A 119 13.64 24.86 10.42
CA GLY A 119 12.61 23.84 10.21
C GLY A 119 12.17 23.18 11.51
N VAL A 120 13.16 22.77 12.32
CA VAL A 120 12.95 22.03 13.57
C VAL A 120 12.40 22.91 14.70
N CYS A 121 12.88 24.15 14.84
CA CYS A 121 12.55 25.02 15.97
C CYS A 121 11.33 25.92 15.75
N THR A 122 10.96 26.21 14.49
CA THR A 122 9.82 27.12 14.21
C THR A 122 8.48 26.42 14.11
N ARG A 123 8.46 25.09 14.13
CA ARG A 123 7.26 24.27 13.99
C ARG A 123 7.16 23.28 15.13
N ARG A 124 5.98 22.71 15.33
CA ARG A 124 5.75 21.69 16.36
C ARG A 124 5.38 20.37 15.70
N PRO A 125 6.12 19.28 15.96
CA PRO A 125 5.76 17.98 15.43
C PRO A 125 4.45 17.50 16.08
N PRO A 126 3.55 16.86 15.33
CA PRO A 126 2.25 16.39 15.84
C PRO A 126 2.37 15.20 16.80
N SER A 127 3.52 14.53 16.81
CA SER A 127 3.84 13.45 17.74
C SER A 127 5.35 13.24 17.84
N GLY A 128 5.80 12.63 18.94
CA GLY A 128 7.19 12.20 19.07
C GLY A 128 7.62 11.22 17.98
N LEU A 129 6.72 10.32 17.55
CA LEU A 129 7.00 9.40 16.45
C LEU A 129 7.33 10.15 15.16
N ASN A 130 6.48 11.11 14.75
CA ASN A 130 6.72 11.90 13.55
C ASN A 130 8.03 12.72 13.65
N PHE A 131 8.35 13.26 14.83
CA PHE A 131 9.63 13.92 15.07
C PHE A 131 10.82 12.98 14.87
N PHE A 132 10.81 11.80 15.51
CA PHE A 132 11.90 10.83 15.43
C PHE A 132 12.05 10.22 14.03
N GLU A 133 10.96 10.01 13.29
CA GLU A 133 11.00 9.57 11.89
C GLU A 133 11.76 10.58 11.01
N ASN A 134 11.50 11.87 11.20
CA ASN A 134 12.21 12.93 10.49
C ASN A 134 13.69 13.01 10.91
N LEU A 135 14.00 12.90 12.20
CA LEU A 135 15.39 12.86 12.69
C LEU A 135 16.16 11.65 12.15
N LEU A 136 15.51 10.49 12.05
CA LEU A 136 16.10 9.30 11.44
C LEU A 136 16.42 9.56 9.96
N GLY A 137 15.54 10.25 9.23
CA GLY A 137 15.78 10.70 7.86
C GLY A 137 17.00 11.62 7.74
N LEU A 138 17.12 12.61 8.62
CA LEU A 138 18.31 13.48 8.69
C LEU A 138 19.59 12.68 8.96
N GLY A 139 19.53 11.77 9.94
CA GLY A 139 20.65 10.92 10.31
C GLY A 139 21.08 10.01 9.16
N PHE A 140 20.13 9.39 8.47
CA PHE A 140 20.39 8.62 7.26
C PHE A 140 21.07 9.48 6.20
N GLY A 141 20.48 10.65 5.86
CA GLY A 141 21.00 11.55 4.83
C GLY A 141 22.45 11.98 5.09
N LEU A 142 22.80 12.37 6.32
CA LEU A 142 24.17 12.76 6.69
C LEU A 142 25.15 11.58 6.57
N VAL A 143 24.82 10.45 7.18
CA VAL A 143 25.72 9.29 7.23
C VAL A 143 25.94 8.66 5.86
N PHE A 144 24.91 8.68 5.00
CA PHE A 144 24.97 8.10 3.66
C PHE A 144 25.35 9.12 2.58
N ALA A 145 25.55 10.41 2.89
CA ALA A 145 25.93 11.43 1.89
C ALA A 145 27.18 11.03 1.08
N ALA A 146 28.24 10.56 1.76
CA ALA A 146 29.45 10.08 1.07
C ALA A 146 29.19 8.85 0.18
N HIS A 147 28.29 7.95 0.60
CA HIS A 147 27.89 6.79 -0.19
C HIS A 147 27.14 7.22 -1.46
N PHE A 148 26.19 8.15 -1.32
CA PHE A 148 25.43 8.68 -2.45
C PHE A 148 26.29 9.55 -3.38
N ARG A 149 27.37 10.19 -2.90
CA ARG A 149 28.35 10.83 -3.79
C ARG A 149 29.14 9.82 -4.61
N ARG A 150 29.62 8.74 -3.98
CA ARG A 150 30.42 7.71 -4.64
C ARG A 150 29.60 6.93 -5.67
N GLU A 151 28.37 6.59 -5.32
CA GLU A 151 27.46 5.81 -6.16
C GLU A 151 26.23 6.63 -6.51
N ARG A 152 26.44 7.78 -7.15
CA ARG A 152 25.40 8.77 -7.46
C ARG A 152 24.24 8.17 -8.26
N PRO A 153 23.03 8.06 -7.69
CA PRO A 153 21.87 7.67 -8.47
C PRO A 153 21.48 8.81 -9.41
N ALA A 154 20.84 8.43 -10.52
CA ALA A 154 20.26 9.38 -11.46
C ALA A 154 19.04 10.09 -10.84
N HIS A 155 18.35 9.44 -9.91
CA HIS A 155 17.21 10.01 -9.16
C HIS A 155 17.01 9.30 -7.82
N ILE A 156 16.51 10.04 -6.83
CA ILE A 156 16.11 9.49 -5.53
C ILE A 156 14.58 9.56 -5.42
N HIS A 157 13.94 8.45 -5.06
CA HIS A 157 12.52 8.41 -4.76
C HIS A 157 12.29 8.10 -3.28
N ALA A 158 11.72 9.07 -2.56
CA ALA A 158 11.26 8.90 -1.19
C ALA A 158 9.81 8.44 -1.18
N VAL A 159 9.57 7.17 -0.83
CA VAL A 159 8.23 6.55 -0.87
C VAL A 159 7.26 7.04 0.20
N TRP A 160 7.71 7.90 1.12
CA TRP A 160 6.90 8.47 2.20
C TRP A 160 7.24 9.94 2.40
N GLY A 161 6.26 10.70 2.87
CA GLY A 161 6.40 12.14 3.14
C GLY A 161 7.14 12.44 4.44
N GLY A 162 7.27 11.46 5.34
CA GLY A 162 8.05 11.55 6.58
C GLY A 162 9.57 11.42 6.40
N GLY A 163 10.18 10.51 7.16
CA GLY A 163 11.65 10.32 7.21
C GLY A 163 12.35 10.11 5.85
N PRO A 164 11.81 9.30 4.92
CA PRO A 164 12.39 9.15 3.59
C PRO A 164 12.48 10.46 2.79
N ALA A 165 11.43 11.28 2.80
CA ALA A 165 11.47 12.59 2.14
C ALA A 165 12.52 13.51 2.79
N THR A 166 12.69 13.42 4.11
CA THR A 166 13.72 14.17 4.84
C THR A 166 15.13 13.75 4.44
N ALA A 167 15.37 12.45 4.26
CA ALA A 167 16.64 11.93 3.77
C ALA A 167 16.94 12.44 2.34
N ALA A 168 15.96 12.33 1.44
CA ALA A 168 16.09 12.78 0.06
C ALA A 168 16.32 14.29 -0.05
N TRP A 169 15.54 15.09 0.68
CA TRP A 169 15.69 16.54 0.77
C TRP A 169 17.08 16.94 1.27
N LEU A 170 17.62 16.23 2.28
CA LEU A 170 18.95 16.53 2.80
C LEU A 170 20.05 16.19 1.79
N LEU A 171 19.96 15.04 1.12
CA LEU A 171 20.91 14.66 0.06
C LEU A 171 20.87 15.65 -1.11
N TRP A 172 19.69 16.16 -1.47
CA TRP A 172 19.55 17.26 -2.42
C TRP A 172 20.24 18.54 -1.94
N ARG A 173 20.01 18.96 -0.69
CA ARG A 173 20.64 20.17 -0.12
C ARG A 173 22.16 20.08 -0.01
N LEU A 174 22.70 18.88 0.24
CA LEU A 174 24.14 18.70 0.43
C LEU A 174 24.91 18.60 -0.89
N ASP A 175 24.37 17.82 -1.83
CA ASP A 175 25.09 17.32 -3.00
C ASP A 175 24.31 17.47 -4.32
N GLY A 176 23.13 18.10 -4.31
CA GLY A 176 22.32 18.37 -5.49
C GLY A 176 21.70 17.13 -6.12
N HIS A 177 21.44 16.08 -5.35
CA HIS A 177 20.76 14.88 -5.87
C HIS A 177 19.31 15.20 -6.29
N PRO A 178 18.90 14.94 -7.54
CA PRO A 178 17.50 15.08 -7.94
C PRO A 178 16.65 14.06 -7.19
N TYR A 179 15.47 14.48 -6.75
CA TYR A 179 14.59 13.60 -5.99
C TYR A 179 13.10 13.89 -6.20
N SER A 180 12.31 12.91 -5.79
CA SER A 180 10.85 12.96 -5.71
C SER A 180 10.41 12.44 -4.35
N GLY A 181 9.22 12.83 -3.91
CA GLY A 181 8.63 12.35 -2.66
C GLY A 181 7.19 11.87 -2.85
N ALA A 182 6.69 11.06 -1.94
CA ALA A 182 5.29 10.64 -1.92
C ALA A 182 4.52 11.24 -0.75
N GLY A 183 3.23 11.52 -0.95
CA GLY A 183 2.30 11.94 0.08
C GLY A 183 1.16 10.95 0.22
N HIS A 184 1.22 10.07 1.23
CA HIS A 184 0.16 9.10 1.53
C HIS A 184 -0.72 9.55 2.69
N ALA A 185 -1.84 8.84 2.92
CA ALA A 185 -2.82 9.24 3.94
C ALA A 185 -2.21 9.45 5.35
N TYR A 186 -1.23 8.63 5.74
CA TYR A 186 -0.50 8.80 6.99
C TYR A 186 0.25 10.14 7.03
N ASP A 187 0.96 10.48 5.95
CA ASP A 187 1.75 11.72 5.85
C ASP A 187 0.88 12.98 5.75
N LEU A 188 -0.39 12.84 5.36
CA LEU A 188 -1.28 13.97 5.05
C LEU A 188 -2.31 14.27 6.14
N TYR A 189 -2.80 13.28 6.88
CA TYR A 189 -3.99 13.46 7.71
C TYR A 189 -3.79 13.14 9.19
N GLN A 190 -3.07 12.07 9.52
CA GLN A 190 -2.97 11.63 10.91
C GLN A 190 -2.28 12.71 11.75
N ARG A 191 -3.00 13.22 12.75
CA ARG A 191 -2.63 14.34 13.63
C ARG A 191 -2.23 15.61 12.88
N GLY A 192 -2.85 15.85 11.72
CA GLY A 192 -2.50 16.98 10.85
C GLY A 192 -1.39 16.67 9.83
N GLY A 193 -0.96 15.41 9.71
CA GLY A 193 0.07 14.96 8.77
C GLY A 193 1.48 15.39 9.19
N ASP A 194 2.45 15.18 8.30
CA ASP A 194 3.83 15.55 8.56
C ASP A 194 3.99 17.08 8.61
N TRP A 195 4.55 17.56 9.72
CA TRP A 195 4.75 18.98 10.03
C TRP A 195 5.74 19.72 9.12
N TRP A 196 6.61 18.99 8.43
CA TRP A 196 7.67 19.55 7.60
C TRP A 196 7.50 19.16 6.12
N LEU A 197 6.30 18.69 5.77
CA LEU A 197 6.00 18.09 4.48
C LEU A 197 6.27 19.05 3.32
N ARG A 198 5.77 20.29 3.42
CA ARG A 198 5.84 21.26 2.33
C ARG A 198 7.29 21.56 1.94
N GLU A 199 8.14 21.90 2.90
CA GLU A 199 9.54 22.27 2.67
C GLU A 199 10.36 21.13 2.06
N LYS A 200 9.98 19.89 2.36
CA LYS A 200 10.60 18.69 1.79
C LYS A 200 10.10 18.39 0.39
N LEU A 201 8.84 18.68 0.08
CA LEU A 201 8.24 18.33 -1.22
C LEU A 201 8.30 19.47 -2.25
N GLU A 202 8.31 20.73 -1.82
CA GLU A 202 8.35 21.91 -2.70
C GLU A 202 9.57 21.92 -3.64
N PRO A 203 10.80 21.57 -3.21
CA PRO A 203 11.95 21.50 -4.12
C PRO A 203 12.07 20.17 -4.86
N SER A 204 11.21 19.18 -4.58
CA SER A 204 11.24 17.92 -5.31
C SER A 204 10.84 18.13 -6.78
N MET A 205 11.29 17.24 -7.66
CA MET A 205 10.97 17.34 -9.09
C MET A 205 9.53 16.93 -9.37
N PHE A 206 9.02 15.94 -8.63
CA PHE A 206 7.62 15.56 -8.65
C PHE A 206 7.20 14.91 -7.33
N ILE A 207 5.89 14.90 -7.10
CA ILE A 207 5.23 14.41 -5.90
C ILE A 207 4.23 13.33 -6.31
N HIS A 208 4.36 12.14 -5.74
CA HIS A 208 3.45 11.03 -5.96
C HIS A 208 2.39 10.98 -4.85
N THR A 209 1.13 10.87 -5.22
CA THR A 209 0.06 10.50 -4.27
C THR A 209 -0.87 9.46 -4.89
N SER A 210 -1.63 8.76 -4.05
CA SER A 210 -2.47 7.64 -4.49
C SER A 210 -3.94 8.01 -4.71
N THR A 211 -4.36 9.23 -4.39
CA THR A 211 -5.77 9.64 -4.42
C THR A 211 -5.93 11.12 -4.80
N ASP A 212 -7.05 11.48 -5.41
CA ASP A 212 -7.41 12.87 -5.70
C ASP A 212 -7.68 13.68 -4.42
N MET A 213 -8.15 13.02 -3.35
CA MET A 213 -8.18 13.59 -2.00
C MET A 213 -6.78 14.00 -1.53
N GLY A 214 -5.77 13.16 -1.77
CA GLY A 214 -4.37 13.44 -1.46
C GLY A 214 -3.84 14.63 -2.26
N ARG A 215 -4.16 14.68 -3.57
CA ARG A 215 -3.80 15.82 -4.45
C ARG A 215 -4.36 17.13 -3.94
N ARG A 216 -5.67 17.17 -3.63
CA ARG A 216 -6.33 18.36 -3.06
C ARG A 216 -5.65 18.83 -1.78
N THR A 217 -5.32 17.91 -0.88
CA THR A 217 -4.63 18.25 0.37
C THR A 217 -3.22 18.80 0.15
N LEU A 218 -2.49 18.26 -0.83
CA LEU A 218 -1.16 18.77 -1.19
C LEU A 218 -1.24 20.19 -1.78
N LEU A 219 -2.26 20.46 -2.61
CA LEU A 219 -2.55 21.80 -3.15
C LEU A 219 -2.91 22.81 -2.04
N GLU A 220 -3.79 22.42 -1.12
CA GLU A 220 -4.15 23.24 0.05
C GLU A 220 -2.93 23.57 0.93
N ARG A 221 -1.91 22.70 0.94
CA ARG A 221 -0.62 22.94 1.61
C ARG A 221 0.33 23.83 0.81
N GLY A 222 -0.07 24.33 -0.36
CA GLY A 222 0.70 25.26 -1.18
C GLY A 222 1.75 24.59 -2.08
N LEU A 223 1.59 23.31 -2.39
CA LEU A 223 2.44 22.62 -3.37
C LEU A 223 1.88 22.85 -4.79
N ALA A 224 2.79 22.95 -5.76
CA ALA A 224 2.44 23.28 -7.14
C ALA A 224 1.70 22.10 -7.82
N ASP A 225 0.66 22.42 -8.59
CA ASP A 225 -0.25 21.43 -9.17
C ASP A 225 0.43 20.51 -10.19
N GLU A 226 1.29 21.11 -11.00
CA GLU A 226 2.08 20.46 -12.04
C GLU A 226 3.07 19.43 -11.49
N LYS A 227 3.45 19.53 -10.21
CA LYS A 227 4.32 18.55 -9.54
C LYS A 227 3.55 17.37 -8.97
N ILE A 228 2.23 17.45 -8.80
CA ILE A 228 1.46 16.43 -8.07
C ILE A 228 0.84 15.44 -9.06
N HIS A 229 1.32 14.21 -9.01
CA HIS A 229 0.83 13.12 -9.84
C HIS A 229 0.04 12.10 -9.01
N VAL A 230 -1.23 11.92 -9.36
CA VAL A 230 -2.09 10.90 -8.78
C VAL A 230 -1.84 9.58 -9.50
N ILE A 231 -1.07 8.70 -8.86
CA ILE A 231 -0.84 7.34 -9.35
C ILE A 231 -1.34 6.39 -8.27
N ARG A 232 -2.50 5.80 -8.57
CA ARG A 232 -3.18 4.85 -7.68
C ARG A 232 -2.34 3.59 -7.49
N ARG A 233 -2.63 2.89 -6.40
CA ARG A 233 -2.09 1.54 -6.15
C ARG A 233 -2.71 0.55 -7.14
N GLY A 234 -2.25 -0.70 -7.15
CA GLY A 234 -2.86 -1.70 -8.01
C GLY A 234 -2.65 -3.15 -7.59
N LEU A 235 -3.30 -4.03 -8.33
CA LEU A 235 -3.09 -5.47 -8.32
C LEU A 235 -2.16 -5.88 -9.47
N ASN A 236 -1.31 -6.87 -9.22
CA ASN A 236 -0.44 -7.45 -10.25
C ASN A 236 -1.24 -8.27 -11.27
N THR A 237 -2.28 -8.96 -10.77
CA THR A 237 -3.17 -9.80 -11.57
C THR A 237 -4.58 -9.55 -11.09
N LEU A 238 -5.49 -9.33 -12.04
CA LEU A 238 -6.90 -9.21 -11.75
C LEU A 238 -7.52 -10.62 -11.75
N PRO A 239 -8.27 -11.00 -10.69
CA PRO A 239 -8.93 -12.30 -10.66
C PRO A 239 -10.02 -12.39 -11.74
N ALA A 240 -10.48 -13.61 -12.01
CA ALA A 240 -11.68 -13.82 -12.79
C ALA A 240 -12.88 -13.17 -12.09
N LEU A 241 -13.78 -12.58 -12.88
CA LEU A 241 -15.01 -11.99 -12.35
C LEU A 241 -15.93 -13.12 -11.87
N LYS A 242 -16.34 -13.09 -10.61
CA LYS A 242 -17.31 -14.06 -10.11
C LYS A 242 -18.72 -13.72 -10.65
N PRO A 243 -19.57 -14.71 -10.95
CA PRO A 243 -20.98 -14.44 -11.19
C PRO A 243 -21.69 -14.06 -9.88
N LEU A 244 -22.87 -13.47 -10.00
CA LEU A 244 -23.77 -13.35 -8.85
C LEU A 244 -24.20 -14.74 -8.39
N ARG A 245 -24.42 -14.88 -7.08
CA ARG A 245 -24.88 -16.16 -6.51
C ARG A 245 -26.38 -16.30 -6.74
N GLU A 246 -26.78 -17.29 -7.53
CA GLU A 246 -28.19 -17.55 -7.80
C GLU A 246 -28.91 -18.26 -6.64
N GLU A 247 -28.16 -19.03 -5.83
CA GLU A 247 -28.70 -19.83 -4.73
C GLU A 247 -29.61 -19.03 -3.80
N ARG A 248 -30.87 -19.46 -3.70
CA ARG A 248 -31.90 -18.85 -2.83
C ARG A 248 -31.96 -17.32 -2.95
N LYS A 249 -31.71 -16.75 -4.14
CA LYS A 249 -31.64 -15.30 -4.35
C LYS A 249 -30.75 -14.60 -3.32
N ARG A 250 -29.54 -15.15 -3.11
CA ARG A 250 -28.58 -14.65 -2.12
C ARG A 250 -29.13 -14.59 -0.69
N THR A 251 -29.92 -15.59 -0.29
CA THR A 251 -30.48 -15.71 1.06
C THR A 251 -29.87 -16.92 1.81
N PRO A 252 -29.24 -16.74 2.98
CA PRO A 252 -28.94 -15.46 3.63
C PRO A 252 -27.90 -14.65 2.86
N LEU A 253 -27.94 -13.32 2.96
CA LEU A 253 -27.00 -12.42 2.30
C LEU A 253 -25.61 -12.56 2.93
N ARG A 254 -24.57 -12.84 2.13
CA ARG A 254 -23.21 -13.05 2.62
C ARG A 254 -22.42 -11.75 2.59
N LEU A 255 -22.13 -11.23 3.78
CA LEU A 255 -21.50 -9.93 4.01
C LEU A 255 -20.05 -10.12 4.45
N LEU A 256 -19.12 -9.41 3.80
CA LEU A 256 -17.70 -9.47 4.13
C LEU A 256 -17.15 -8.11 4.55
N CYS A 257 -16.37 -8.10 5.61
CA CYS A 257 -15.51 -6.99 5.98
C CYS A 257 -14.07 -7.49 6.05
N VAL A 258 -13.15 -6.81 5.38
CA VAL A 258 -11.71 -7.08 5.47
C VAL A 258 -11.02 -5.82 5.98
N ALA A 259 -10.64 -5.78 7.24
CA ALA A 259 -10.02 -4.59 7.81
C ALA A 259 -9.29 -4.88 9.13
N ARG A 260 -8.28 -4.06 9.46
CA ARG A 260 -7.71 -4.03 10.81
C ARG A 260 -8.77 -3.56 11.81
N LEU A 261 -8.83 -4.16 12.99
CA LEU A 261 -9.81 -3.82 14.03
C LEU A 261 -9.34 -2.57 14.81
N VAL A 262 -9.42 -1.41 14.17
CA VAL A 262 -8.99 -0.10 14.68
C VAL A 262 -10.08 0.96 14.48
N PRO A 263 -10.08 2.07 15.26
CA PRO A 263 -11.21 3.01 15.31
C PRO A 263 -11.67 3.55 13.96
N LYS A 264 -10.73 3.95 13.07
CA LYS A 264 -11.07 4.51 11.75
C LYS A 264 -11.84 3.58 10.81
N LYS A 265 -11.99 2.29 11.16
CA LYS A 265 -12.77 1.34 10.37
C LYS A 265 -14.26 1.37 10.68
N GLY A 266 -14.68 2.10 11.72
CA GLY A 266 -16.09 2.37 12.00
C GLY A 266 -16.93 1.12 12.25
N PHE A 267 -16.38 0.13 12.96
CA PHE A 267 -17.08 -1.12 13.26
C PHE A 267 -18.32 -0.93 14.13
N ASP A 268 -18.35 0.11 14.98
CA ASP A 268 -19.55 0.46 15.76
C ASP A 268 -20.75 0.73 14.84
N HIS A 269 -20.52 1.43 13.73
CA HIS A 269 -21.55 1.66 12.72
C HIS A 269 -21.88 0.39 11.95
N GLN A 270 -20.88 -0.41 11.58
CA GLN A 270 -21.11 -1.68 10.90
C GLN A 270 -22.01 -2.62 11.71
N PHE A 271 -21.87 -2.64 13.03
CA PHE A 271 -22.66 -3.52 13.88
C PHE A 271 -24.09 -3.00 14.05
N ARG A 272 -24.28 -1.67 14.04
CA ARG A 272 -25.61 -1.06 13.95
C ARG A 272 -26.31 -1.41 12.63
N VAL A 273 -25.58 -1.48 11.52
CA VAL A 273 -26.12 -1.97 10.24
C VAL A 273 -26.56 -3.43 10.35
N TYR A 274 -25.74 -4.30 10.96
CA TYR A 274 -26.12 -5.70 11.21
C TYR A 274 -27.34 -5.84 12.11
N ALA A 275 -27.42 -5.06 13.19
CA ALA A 275 -28.58 -5.02 14.07
C ALA A 275 -29.84 -4.54 13.32
N ALA A 276 -29.71 -3.54 12.44
CA ALA A 276 -30.81 -3.04 11.62
C ALA A 276 -31.29 -4.08 10.59
N LEU A 277 -30.39 -4.82 9.95
CA LEU A 277 -30.76 -5.96 9.07
C LEU A 277 -31.55 -7.02 9.83
N LYS A 278 -31.08 -7.38 11.04
CA LYS A 278 -31.75 -8.35 11.91
C LYS A 278 -33.14 -7.87 12.31
N ALA A 279 -33.26 -6.61 12.75
CA ALA A 279 -34.54 -6.00 13.13
C ALA A 279 -35.52 -5.92 11.94
N ALA A 280 -35.02 -5.70 10.72
CA ALA A 280 -35.79 -5.70 9.49
C ALA A 280 -36.14 -7.11 8.97
N GLY A 281 -35.73 -8.18 9.67
CA GLY A 281 -36.00 -9.55 9.26
C GLY A 281 -35.25 -9.98 7.99
N VAL A 282 -34.15 -9.33 7.63
CA VAL A 282 -33.33 -9.67 6.47
C VAL A 282 -32.31 -10.74 6.88
N PRO A 283 -32.38 -11.98 6.36
CA PRO A 283 -31.41 -13.01 6.73
C PRO A 283 -30.03 -12.70 6.16
N PHE A 284 -29.00 -12.68 7.01
CA PHE A 284 -27.62 -12.43 6.59
C PHE A 284 -26.62 -13.27 7.37
N GLU A 285 -25.44 -13.46 6.79
CA GLU A 285 -24.25 -13.99 7.44
C GLU A 285 -23.11 -13.01 7.21
N ALA A 286 -22.45 -12.55 8.27
CA ALA A 286 -21.33 -11.62 8.20
C ALA A 286 -20.01 -12.29 8.61
N ARG A 287 -18.96 -12.06 7.81
CA ARG A 287 -17.59 -12.46 8.13
C ARG A 287 -16.68 -11.24 8.21
N ILE A 288 -15.92 -11.16 9.29
CA ILE A 288 -14.94 -10.10 9.54
C ILE A 288 -13.55 -10.72 9.53
N ALA A 289 -12.76 -10.41 8.51
CA ALA A 289 -11.36 -10.82 8.39
C ALA A 289 -10.43 -9.68 8.82
N GLY A 290 -9.62 -9.95 9.84
CA GLY A 290 -8.64 -9.03 10.37
C GLY A 290 -8.50 -9.11 11.88
N GLU A 291 -7.47 -8.45 12.38
CA GLU A 291 -7.14 -8.37 13.80
C GLU A 291 -6.88 -6.92 14.20
N GLY A 292 -6.91 -6.68 15.50
CA GLY A 292 -6.57 -5.38 16.07
C GLY A 292 -7.03 -5.26 17.52
N PRO A 293 -6.65 -4.15 18.17
CA PRO A 293 -6.93 -3.92 19.58
C PRO A 293 -8.42 -3.89 19.93
N LEU A 294 -9.30 -3.64 18.95
CA LEU A 294 -10.74 -3.59 19.19
C LEU A 294 -11.44 -4.96 19.22
N LEU A 295 -10.75 -6.08 19.01
CA LEU A 295 -11.41 -7.40 18.91
C LEU A 295 -12.32 -7.71 20.11
N ALA A 296 -11.81 -7.56 21.34
CA ALA A 296 -12.56 -7.89 22.55
C ALA A 296 -13.76 -6.95 22.79
N SER A 297 -13.61 -5.66 22.50
CA SER A 297 -14.70 -4.68 22.62
C SER A 297 -15.78 -4.95 21.58
N LEU A 298 -15.39 -5.28 20.34
CA LEU A 298 -16.33 -5.64 19.27
C LEU A 298 -17.10 -6.91 19.62
N GLN A 299 -16.45 -7.96 20.12
CA GLN A 299 -17.16 -9.18 20.56
C GLN A 299 -18.18 -8.90 21.67
N THR A 300 -17.89 -7.96 22.56
CA THR A 300 -18.85 -7.50 23.58
C THR A 300 -20.00 -6.73 22.94
N HIS A 301 -19.71 -5.82 22.03
CA HIS A 301 -20.73 -5.05 21.33
C HIS A 301 -21.68 -5.91 20.49
N ALA A 302 -21.16 -6.95 19.83
CA ALA A 302 -21.98 -7.93 19.12
C ALA A 302 -22.95 -8.69 20.04
N ARG A 303 -22.53 -8.98 21.28
CA ARG A 303 -23.39 -9.58 22.32
C ARG A 303 -24.50 -8.63 22.75
N GLU A 304 -24.15 -7.38 23.03
CA GLU A 304 -25.11 -6.33 23.43
C GLU A 304 -26.18 -6.09 22.36
N LEU A 305 -25.79 -6.12 21.08
CA LEU A 305 -26.70 -5.95 19.96
C LEU A 305 -27.45 -7.23 19.55
N GLY A 306 -27.14 -8.38 20.19
CA GLY A 306 -27.80 -9.65 19.90
C GLY A 306 -27.49 -10.22 18.51
N ILE A 307 -26.38 -9.85 17.87
CA ILE A 307 -25.99 -10.26 16.50
C ILE A 307 -24.89 -11.33 16.46
N VAL A 308 -24.56 -11.94 17.60
CA VAL A 308 -23.46 -12.92 17.73
C VAL A 308 -23.63 -14.12 16.80
N SER A 309 -24.86 -14.61 16.63
CA SER A 309 -25.16 -15.74 15.75
C SER A 309 -24.89 -15.44 14.27
N ASP A 310 -24.87 -14.16 13.91
CA ASP A 310 -24.87 -13.70 12.53
C ASP A 310 -23.48 -13.18 12.09
N VAL A 311 -22.55 -13.01 13.05
CA VAL A 311 -21.21 -12.43 12.82
C VAL A 311 -20.11 -13.40 13.22
N THR A 312 -19.25 -13.74 12.26
CA THR A 312 -18.05 -14.56 12.48
C THR A 312 -16.78 -13.71 12.35
N PHE A 313 -15.94 -13.73 13.39
CA PHE A 313 -14.59 -13.14 13.34
C PHE A 313 -13.59 -14.20 12.88
N LEU A 314 -12.90 -13.95 11.77
CA LEU A 314 -11.98 -14.91 11.14
C LEU A 314 -10.51 -14.73 11.59
N GLY A 315 -10.19 -13.63 12.28
CA GLY A 315 -8.82 -13.28 12.63
C GLY A 315 -7.97 -12.88 11.42
N HIS A 316 -6.65 -12.95 11.55
CA HIS A 316 -5.73 -12.66 10.46
C HIS A 316 -5.75 -13.80 9.42
N LEU A 317 -5.86 -13.42 8.14
CA LEU A 317 -5.93 -14.36 7.02
C LEU A 317 -4.80 -14.12 6.02
N SER A 318 -4.35 -15.20 5.38
CA SER A 318 -3.44 -15.12 4.24
C SER A 318 -4.12 -14.46 3.03
N GLN A 319 -3.35 -14.02 2.04
CA GLN A 319 -3.92 -13.44 0.81
C GLN A 319 -4.82 -14.43 0.06
N ALA A 320 -4.47 -15.73 0.07
CA ALA A 320 -5.27 -16.78 -0.54
C ALA A 320 -6.59 -16.98 0.21
N ASP A 321 -6.56 -16.97 1.55
CA ASP A 321 -7.76 -17.12 2.36
C ASP A 321 -8.69 -15.91 2.24
N VAL A 322 -8.14 -14.69 2.16
CA VAL A 322 -8.93 -13.49 1.88
C VAL A 322 -9.58 -13.58 0.49
N ALA A 323 -8.89 -14.15 -0.50
CA ALA A 323 -9.49 -14.40 -1.81
C ALA A 323 -10.66 -15.39 -1.73
N ALA A 324 -10.52 -16.47 -0.95
CA ALA A 324 -11.61 -17.41 -0.71
C ALA A 324 -12.82 -16.73 -0.01
N GLN A 325 -12.58 -15.82 0.94
CA GLN A 325 -13.66 -15.05 1.55
C GLN A 325 -14.36 -14.12 0.56
N ARG A 326 -13.63 -13.47 -0.35
CA ARG A 326 -14.24 -12.67 -1.43
C ARG A 326 -15.09 -13.54 -2.36
N SER A 327 -14.63 -14.74 -2.70
CA SER A 327 -15.42 -15.70 -3.49
C SER A 327 -16.72 -16.08 -2.77
N TRP A 328 -16.68 -16.26 -1.46
CA TRP A 328 -17.87 -16.55 -0.64
C TRP A 328 -18.86 -15.37 -0.55
N ALA A 329 -18.38 -14.13 -0.47
CA ALA A 329 -19.18 -12.95 -0.13
C ALA A 329 -20.01 -12.39 -1.29
N ASP A 330 -21.29 -12.05 -1.07
CA ASP A 330 -22.10 -11.33 -2.06
C ASP A 330 -21.75 -9.83 -2.06
N VAL A 331 -21.54 -9.26 -0.86
CA VAL A 331 -21.27 -7.84 -0.66
C VAL A 331 -20.09 -7.64 0.29
N LEU A 332 -19.18 -6.74 -0.06
CA LEU A 332 -18.17 -6.19 0.83
C LEU A 332 -18.71 -4.88 1.45
N LEU A 333 -18.71 -4.82 2.78
CA LEU A 333 -19.01 -3.60 3.54
C LEU A 333 -17.73 -2.87 3.92
N HIS A 334 -17.74 -1.55 3.76
CA HIS A 334 -16.69 -0.67 4.27
C HIS A 334 -17.30 0.58 4.93
N THR A 335 -17.36 0.58 6.27
CA THR A 335 -17.95 1.66 7.09
C THR A 335 -16.89 2.59 7.69
N GLY A 336 -15.77 2.79 7.00
CA GLY A 336 -14.68 3.63 7.47
C GLY A 336 -15.13 5.03 7.87
N VAL A 337 -14.40 5.64 8.80
CA VAL A 337 -14.65 6.98 9.35
C VAL A 337 -13.33 7.73 9.48
N ILE A 338 -13.42 9.04 9.69
CA ILE A 338 -12.27 9.85 10.11
C ILE A 338 -12.18 9.72 11.63
N ALA A 339 -11.07 9.17 12.13
CA ALA A 339 -10.84 9.05 13.57
C ALA A 339 -10.61 10.42 14.23
N ALA A 340 -10.71 10.48 15.55
CA ALA A 340 -10.54 11.73 16.32
C ALA A 340 -9.16 12.39 16.13
N ASP A 341 -8.13 11.61 15.83
CA ASP A 341 -6.79 12.12 15.52
C ASP A 341 -6.63 12.50 14.03
N GLY A 342 -7.71 12.49 13.24
CA GLY A 342 -7.69 12.76 11.80
C GLY A 342 -7.27 11.57 10.93
N ASP A 343 -6.84 10.44 11.53
CA ASP A 343 -6.47 9.24 10.77
C ASP A 343 -7.68 8.74 9.98
N ARG A 344 -7.41 8.39 8.72
CA ARG A 344 -8.39 7.95 7.74
C ARG A 344 -7.70 7.06 6.73
N ASP A 345 -8.46 6.38 5.88
CA ASP A 345 -7.87 5.69 4.75
C ASP A 345 -7.48 6.68 3.64
N GLY A 346 -6.65 6.24 2.69
CA GLY A 346 -6.64 6.86 1.37
C GLY A 346 -7.82 6.28 0.60
N LEU A 347 -7.52 5.52 -0.45
CA LEU A 347 -8.44 4.54 -1.01
C LEU A 347 -8.17 3.19 -0.30
N PRO A 348 -9.13 2.63 0.46
CA PRO A 348 -8.95 1.31 1.07
C PRO A 348 -8.75 0.24 0.00
N ASN A 349 -7.60 -0.44 -0.03
CA ASN A 349 -7.28 -1.44 -1.07
C ASN A 349 -8.33 -2.55 -1.19
N VAL A 350 -9.03 -2.88 -0.09
CA VAL A 350 -10.07 -3.92 -0.05
C VAL A 350 -11.27 -3.61 -0.94
N ILE A 351 -11.55 -2.32 -1.22
CA ILE A 351 -12.63 -1.90 -2.12
C ILE A 351 -12.32 -2.30 -3.57
N PRO A 352 -11.24 -1.80 -4.21
CA PRO A 352 -10.91 -2.23 -5.56
C PRO A 352 -10.52 -3.70 -5.64
N GLU A 353 -9.99 -4.31 -4.58
CA GLU A 353 -9.80 -5.77 -4.53
C GLU A 353 -11.13 -6.53 -4.60
N ALA A 354 -12.17 -6.08 -3.90
CA ALA A 354 -13.52 -6.65 -3.99
C ALA A 354 -14.15 -6.44 -5.37
N MET A 355 -14.10 -5.20 -5.89
CA MET A 355 -14.58 -4.85 -7.23
C MET A 355 -13.89 -5.70 -8.30
N SER A 356 -12.57 -5.92 -8.18
CA SER A 356 -11.82 -6.74 -9.12
C SER A 356 -12.31 -8.18 -9.19
N ALA A 357 -12.76 -8.73 -8.06
CA ALA A 357 -13.27 -10.10 -7.95
C ALA A 357 -14.76 -10.21 -8.30
N GLY A 358 -15.45 -9.10 -8.59
CA GLY A 358 -16.89 -9.07 -8.82
C GLY A 358 -17.74 -9.09 -7.54
N VAL A 359 -17.18 -8.75 -6.39
CA VAL A 359 -17.96 -8.59 -5.16
C VAL A 359 -18.58 -7.18 -5.15
N LEU A 360 -19.88 -7.08 -4.92
CA LEU A 360 -20.57 -5.79 -4.81
C LEU A 360 -20.06 -5.03 -3.58
N VAL A 361 -20.02 -3.70 -3.63
CA VAL A 361 -19.48 -2.88 -2.53
C VAL A 361 -20.52 -1.89 -2.04
N VAL A 362 -20.71 -1.85 -0.72
CA VAL A 362 -21.44 -0.76 -0.03
C VAL A 362 -20.48 -0.09 0.94
N THR A 363 -20.34 1.23 0.83
CA THR A 363 -19.37 1.98 1.62
C THR A 363 -19.92 3.29 2.18
N SER A 364 -19.33 3.75 3.30
CA SER A 364 -19.52 5.11 3.78
C SER A 364 -18.80 6.14 2.90
N PRO A 365 -19.27 7.40 2.84
CA PRO A 365 -18.64 8.49 2.09
C PRO A 365 -17.38 9.05 2.81
N ALA A 366 -16.58 8.20 3.44
CA ALA A 366 -15.39 8.61 4.18
C ALA A 366 -14.12 8.44 3.35
N ALA A 367 -13.17 9.37 3.52
CA ALA A 367 -11.89 9.36 2.81
C ALA A 367 -12.04 9.32 1.27
N ALA A 368 -11.22 8.56 0.56
CA ALA A 368 -11.25 8.48 -0.91
C ALA A 368 -12.09 7.29 -1.44
N THR A 369 -13.03 6.76 -0.65
CA THR A 369 -13.89 5.65 -1.10
C THR A 369 -14.73 6.03 -2.33
N THR A 370 -15.20 7.28 -2.38
CA THR A 370 -16.00 7.84 -3.47
C THR A 370 -15.22 8.09 -4.76
N GLU A 371 -13.88 7.94 -4.76
CA GLU A 371 -13.10 7.93 -6.00
C GLU A 371 -13.27 6.62 -6.79
N ALA A 372 -13.55 5.51 -6.09
CA ALA A 372 -13.80 4.20 -6.70
C ALA A 372 -15.30 3.87 -6.77
N ILE A 373 -16.07 4.32 -5.78
CA ILE A 373 -17.50 4.04 -5.67
C ILE A 373 -18.33 5.27 -6.04
N THR A 374 -18.95 5.20 -7.22
CA THR A 374 -20.02 6.10 -7.64
C THR A 374 -21.35 5.43 -7.31
N ASP A 375 -22.18 6.07 -6.48
CA ASP A 375 -23.44 5.48 -5.98
C ASP A 375 -24.36 5.06 -7.13
N GLY A 376 -24.87 3.83 -7.05
CA GLY A 376 -25.73 3.23 -8.07
C GLY A 376 -25.00 2.78 -9.35
N VAL A 377 -23.71 3.11 -9.51
CA VAL A 377 -22.94 2.81 -10.72
C VAL A 377 -21.87 1.75 -10.45
N THR A 378 -20.91 2.00 -9.55
CA THR A 378 -19.81 1.04 -9.24
C THR A 378 -19.91 0.44 -7.85
N GLY A 379 -20.96 0.81 -7.11
CA GLY A 379 -21.27 0.36 -5.76
C GLY A 379 -22.39 1.20 -5.18
N ARG A 380 -22.58 1.12 -3.87
CA ARG A 380 -23.49 2.00 -3.13
C ARG A 380 -22.74 2.83 -2.11
N VAL A 381 -23.11 4.10 -1.98
CA VAL A 381 -22.59 5.01 -0.97
C VAL A 381 -23.71 5.38 -0.02
N VAL A 382 -23.54 5.10 1.27
CA VAL A 382 -24.56 5.37 2.28
C VAL A 382 -23.92 6.03 3.48
N ASP A 383 -24.55 7.07 4.02
CA ASP A 383 -24.06 7.71 5.24
C ASP A 383 -23.91 6.67 6.36
N VAL A 384 -22.82 6.75 7.12
CA VAL A 384 -22.48 5.75 8.14
C VAL A 384 -23.46 5.74 9.33
N THR A 385 -24.25 6.82 9.49
CA THR A 385 -25.27 6.96 10.52
C THR A 385 -26.67 6.51 10.06
N ASP A 386 -26.88 6.34 8.76
CA ASP A 386 -28.18 5.98 8.16
C ASP A 386 -28.36 4.45 8.03
N SER A 387 -28.53 3.76 9.17
CA SER A 387 -28.72 2.31 9.19
C SER A 387 -29.87 1.82 8.30
N GLU A 388 -30.95 2.59 8.16
CA GLU A 388 -32.06 2.25 7.27
C GLU A 388 -31.66 2.31 5.79
N GLY A 389 -30.89 3.33 5.40
CA GLY A 389 -30.29 3.44 4.08
C GLY A 389 -29.39 2.25 3.75
N TRP A 390 -28.61 1.75 4.72
CA TRP A 390 -27.79 0.55 4.52
C TRP A 390 -28.64 -0.69 4.28
N VAL A 391 -29.71 -0.89 5.07
CA VAL A 391 -30.66 -1.99 4.86
C VAL A 391 -31.28 -1.91 3.47
N LYS A 392 -31.80 -0.74 3.08
CA LYS A 392 -32.40 -0.53 1.75
C LYS A 392 -31.41 -0.82 0.62
N ALA A 393 -30.16 -0.35 0.75
CA ALA A 393 -29.13 -0.60 -0.24
C ALA A 393 -28.80 -2.09 -0.38
N LEU A 394 -28.64 -2.81 0.73
CA LEU A 394 -28.33 -4.24 0.74
C LEU A 394 -29.49 -5.10 0.21
N VAL A 395 -30.73 -4.75 0.56
CA VAL A 395 -31.93 -5.41 0.02
C VAL A 395 -32.05 -5.18 -1.48
N ALA A 396 -31.85 -3.95 -1.96
CA ALA A 396 -31.86 -3.66 -3.40
C ALA A 396 -30.79 -4.46 -4.16
N LEU A 397 -29.58 -4.56 -3.60
CA LEU A 397 -28.52 -5.39 -4.19
C LEU A 397 -28.88 -6.87 -4.20
N ARG A 398 -29.64 -7.39 -3.22
CA ARG A 398 -30.10 -8.78 -3.18
C ARG A 398 -31.21 -9.06 -4.20
N ASP A 399 -32.11 -8.10 -4.40
CA ASP A 399 -33.38 -8.31 -5.14
C ASP A 399 -33.33 -7.87 -6.61
N ASP A 400 -32.37 -7.01 -7.00
CA ASP A 400 -32.13 -6.59 -8.39
C ASP A 400 -30.84 -7.19 -8.96
N ASP A 401 -30.95 -8.41 -9.52
CA ASP A 401 -29.83 -9.12 -10.16
C ASP A 401 -29.28 -8.31 -11.36
N ALA A 402 -30.15 -7.81 -12.24
CA ALA A 402 -29.74 -7.09 -13.44
C ALA A 402 -29.01 -5.78 -13.12
N GLY A 403 -29.48 -5.02 -12.11
CA GLY A 403 -28.78 -3.85 -11.60
C GLY A 403 -27.45 -4.19 -10.95
N SER A 404 -27.40 -5.28 -10.19
CA SER A 404 -26.18 -5.78 -9.54
C SER A 404 -25.12 -6.20 -10.55
N GLU A 405 -25.49 -6.88 -11.65
CA GLU A 405 -24.56 -7.26 -12.72
C GLU A 405 -23.99 -6.04 -13.43
N ARG A 406 -24.84 -5.07 -13.79
CA ARG A 406 -24.38 -3.80 -14.37
C ARG A 406 -23.39 -3.09 -13.45
N MET A 407 -23.69 -3.06 -12.15
CA MET A 407 -22.82 -2.46 -11.14
C MET A 407 -21.48 -3.19 -11.02
N GLN A 408 -21.51 -4.52 -11.04
CA GLN A 408 -20.32 -5.36 -11.00
C GLN A 408 -19.42 -5.11 -12.22
N MET A 409 -19.98 -5.02 -13.42
CA MET A 409 -19.25 -4.73 -14.65
C MET A 409 -18.63 -3.32 -14.64
N ALA A 410 -19.40 -2.31 -14.21
CA ALA A 410 -18.90 -0.94 -14.11
C ALA A 410 -17.77 -0.82 -13.07
N ALA A 411 -17.91 -1.48 -11.92
CA ALA A 411 -16.88 -1.58 -10.91
C ALA A 411 -15.60 -2.24 -11.45
N ARG A 412 -15.75 -3.32 -12.22
CA ARG A 412 -14.63 -4.00 -12.87
C ARG A 412 -13.91 -3.10 -13.87
N ALA A 413 -14.64 -2.38 -14.71
CA ALA A 413 -14.07 -1.43 -15.67
C ALA A 413 -13.27 -0.31 -14.97
N TRP A 414 -13.78 0.20 -13.85
CA TRP A 414 -13.06 1.19 -13.04
C TRP A 414 -11.72 0.65 -12.54
N VAL A 415 -11.70 -0.59 -12.02
CA VAL A 415 -10.49 -1.27 -11.54
C VAL A 415 -9.46 -1.44 -12.66
N GLU A 416 -9.87 -1.88 -13.84
CA GLU A 416 -8.97 -2.10 -14.99
C GLU A 416 -8.31 -0.80 -15.49
N ALA A 417 -8.99 0.33 -15.33
CA ALA A 417 -8.49 1.65 -15.69
C ALA A 417 -7.59 2.28 -14.61
N ASN A 418 -7.85 2.00 -13.32
CA ASN A 418 -7.29 2.77 -12.21
C ASN A 418 -6.44 1.96 -11.22
N PHE A 419 -6.62 0.65 -11.10
CA PHE A 419 -6.04 -0.18 -10.04
C PHE A 419 -5.21 -1.35 -10.58
N ASP A 420 -4.49 -1.11 -11.68
CA ASP A 420 -3.57 -2.05 -12.32
C ASP A 420 -2.12 -1.67 -11.96
N ALA A 421 -1.40 -2.58 -11.29
CA ALA A 421 -0.05 -2.29 -10.80
C ALA A 421 0.96 -2.08 -11.94
N GLN A 422 0.82 -2.77 -13.08
CA GLN A 422 1.73 -2.65 -14.21
C GLN A 422 1.53 -1.31 -14.93
N LYS A 423 0.27 -0.93 -15.19
CA LYS A 423 -0.03 0.38 -15.79
C LYS A 423 0.43 1.52 -14.88
N ASN A 424 0.20 1.40 -13.58
CA ASN A 424 0.59 2.42 -12.60
C ASN A 424 2.12 2.50 -12.42
N ALA A 425 2.84 1.38 -12.42
CA ALA A 425 4.30 1.36 -12.46
C ALA A 425 4.85 2.02 -13.74
N GLY A 426 4.19 1.82 -14.89
CA GLY A 426 4.52 2.49 -16.14
C GLY A 426 4.44 4.01 -16.06
N ARG A 427 3.40 4.54 -15.37
CA ARG A 427 3.25 5.98 -15.12
C ARG A 427 4.39 6.52 -14.24
N ILE A 428 4.78 5.79 -13.18
CA ILE A 428 5.90 6.17 -12.33
C ILE A 428 7.22 6.12 -13.11
N ALA A 429 7.45 5.08 -13.90
CA ALA A 429 8.63 4.94 -14.74
C ALA A 429 8.77 6.08 -15.76
N ALA A 430 7.64 6.56 -16.31
CA ALA A 430 7.64 7.72 -17.20
C ALA A 430 8.11 8.99 -16.48
N LEU A 431 7.66 9.23 -15.24
CA LEU A 431 8.12 10.34 -14.42
C LEU A 431 9.62 10.24 -14.11
N TYR A 432 10.15 9.03 -13.87
CA TYR A 432 11.59 8.85 -13.72
C TYR A 432 12.36 9.18 -15.00
N LYS A 433 11.86 8.78 -16.16
CA LYS A 433 12.49 9.11 -17.44
C LYS A 433 12.50 10.62 -17.72
N GLU A 434 11.46 11.34 -17.30
CA GLU A 434 11.40 12.80 -17.43
C GLU A 434 12.37 13.46 -16.44
N ALA A 435 12.32 13.03 -15.18
CA ALA A 435 13.20 13.46 -14.10
C ALA A 435 14.70 13.31 -14.46
N THR A 436 15.10 12.19 -15.06
CA THR A 436 16.52 11.93 -15.37
C THR A 436 17.02 12.59 -16.66
N LYS A 437 16.13 13.20 -17.46
CA LYS A 437 16.51 13.96 -18.67
C LYS A 437 16.78 15.43 -18.38
N SER A 438 16.19 15.97 -17.32
CA SER A 438 16.36 17.38 -16.95
C SER A 438 17.79 17.63 -16.44
N PRO A 439 18.56 18.55 -17.05
CA PRO A 439 19.96 18.80 -16.74
C PRO A 439 20.20 19.44 -15.36
#